data_AF-P74500-F1
#
_entry.id   AF-P74500-F1
#
_cell.length_a   1.000
_cell.length_b   1.000
_cell.length_c   1.000
_cell.angle_alpha   90.00
_cell.angle_beta   90.00
_cell.angle_gamma   90.00
#
_symmetry.space_group_name_H-M   'P 1'
#
loop_
_entity.id
_entity.type
_entity.pdbx_description
1 polymer ?
#
loop_
_entity_poly.entity_id
_entity_poly.type
_entity_poly.pdbx_seq_one_letter_code
_entity_poly.pdbx_strand_id
1 'polypeptide(L)'
;MPQFPMGFCIVRRINLRFASILALAIPLNLVASSLTAAPLTNGECLLLAQASQRRNVGSIGAPGARGVDGQDGANTDDLTVFSDGSPMTLNLAGRDGAPGTPGAEGSPANCPALDTSQRQDVQMANGSDGGDGGDGGNGGNGGSITIYTRNLDSLNQIFVGAAGGKGGAPGMGGGGGQACQCSQPYWTVESCSGRPGDSGYRCSTEEFRCFNGLNGRDGRSGIAGQDGLTGRLTVLNLDRPLEPDRPGTTVSLDVLKNQGFNLSKNIWETRPGAAQLLAPGSVIADEYLILLDRIERSFLVVWNAPQPFERFANTNVSLTLTEDNQIAPELPSNLWLEGTTQQRNNVTEFVVYNAMWEGDATSLGRLTLSGSGNNLKLSLVDEANQSNLMATKFRLRYRVTNEDPRFRPPSTYTLRYEGEIEDSLVTVNGNQFTIDIGQLPIPPKDLESGTGVEIELVAERTFSGNTAEQKLIIRDLIRGRN
;
A
#
# COMPACT_ATOMS: atom_id res chain seq x y z
N MET A 1 15.49 -4.95 -51.85
CA MET A 1 14.76 -6.25 -51.83
C MET A 1 15.76 -7.34 -51.51
N PRO A 2 15.44 -8.35 -50.68
CA PRO A 2 14.35 -8.55 -49.70
C PRO A 2 14.96 -8.59 -48.26
N GLN A 3 14.31 -8.78 -47.11
CA GLN A 3 12.94 -8.96 -46.61
C GLN A 3 13.04 -8.71 -45.08
N PHE A 4 12.12 -7.95 -44.49
CA PHE A 4 11.75 -7.98 -43.06
C PHE A 4 10.95 -9.29 -42.78
N PRO A 5 10.80 -9.81 -41.54
CA PRO A 5 9.91 -9.20 -40.54
C PRO A 5 10.14 -9.49 -39.03
N MET A 6 9.25 -8.87 -38.23
CA MET A 6 8.88 -9.09 -36.82
C MET A 6 9.75 -8.33 -35.79
N GLY A 7 9.27 -7.33 -35.04
CA GLY A 7 7.93 -6.90 -34.68
C GLY A 7 7.59 -7.38 -33.28
N PHE A 8 7.63 -6.50 -32.27
CA PHE A 8 6.81 -6.60 -31.04
C PHE A 8 6.69 -5.22 -30.36
N CYS A 9 5.47 -4.67 -30.42
CA CYS A 9 4.99 -3.59 -29.56
C CYS A 9 4.67 -4.17 -28.17
N ILE A 10 5.15 -3.54 -27.11
CA ILE A 10 4.66 -3.77 -25.74
C ILE A 10 3.73 -2.63 -25.36
N VAL A 11 2.46 -2.99 -25.19
CA VAL A 11 1.35 -2.18 -24.70
C VAL A 11 1.50 -1.97 -23.19
N ARG A 12 1.51 -0.70 -22.74
CA ARG A 12 1.37 -0.36 -21.32
C ARG A 12 -0.09 -0.56 -20.89
N ARG A 13 -0.31 -1.48 -19.96
CA ARG A 13 -1.60 -1.70 -19.29
C ARG A 13 -1.91 -0.55 -18.34
N ILE A 14 -3.09 0.04 -18.51
CA ILE A 14 -3.78 0.86 -17.52
C ILE A 14 -4.66 -0.10 -16.71
N ASN A 15 -4.44 -0.17 -15.40
CA ASN A 15 -5.32 -0.86 -14.45
C ASN A 15 -6.35 0.13 -13.92
N LEU A 16 -7.59 0.04 -14.38
CA LEU A 16 -8.78 0.60 -13.75
C LEU A 16 -9.56 -0.56 -13.13
N ARG A 17 -9.70 -0.58 -11.80
CA ARG A 17 -10.63 -1.46 -11.10
C ARG A 17 -11.89 -0.69 -10.74
N PHE A 18 -13.00 -1.24 -11.20
CA PHE A 18 -14.38 -0.90 -10.86
C PHE A 18 -14.81 -1.47 -9.51
N ALA A 19 -15.79 -0.79 -8.89
CA ALA A 19 -16.95 -1.27 -8.12
C ALA A 19 -17.16 -0.39 -6.86
N SER A 20 -18.35 0.02 -6.43
CA SER A 20 -19.72 -0.14 -6.91
C SER A 20 -20.70 0.58 -5.95
N ILE A 21 -21.78 1.14 -6.51
CA ILE A 21 -23.15 1.22 -5.96
C ILE A 21 -23.44 2.18 -4.77
N LEU A 22 -24.20 3.24 -5.06
CA LEU A 22 -25.47 3.48 -4.34
C LEU A 22 -26.48 4.16 -5.28
N ALA A 23 -27.62 3.49 -5.45
CA ALA A 23 -28.75 3.94 -6.26
C ALA A 23 -29.73 4.73 -5.39
N LEU A 24 -30.27 5.84 -5.90
CA LEU A 24 -31.60 6.30 -5.52
C LEU A 24 -32.33 6.83 -6.75
N ALA A 25 -33.48 6.21 -7.01
CA ALA A 25 -34.36 6.46 -8.13
C ALA A 25 -35.45 7.48 -7.75
N ILE A 26 -35.75 8.43 -8.64
CA ILE A 26 -37.06 9.08 -8.76
C ILE A 26 -37.34 9.30 -10.26
N PRO A 27 -38.50 8.87 -10.80
CA PRO A 27 -38.85 9.05 -12.21
C PRO A 27 -39.64 10.36 -12.41
N LEU A 28 -39.32 11.11 -13.46
CA LEU A 28 -40.23 12.11 -14.03
C LEU A 28 -40.56 11.73 -15.48
N ASN A 29 -41.75 11.13 -15.64
CA ASN A 29 -42.54 11.26 -16.86
C ASN A 29 -43.00 12.71 -16.98
N LEU A 30 -43.01 13.27 -18.20
CA LEU A 30 -44.23 13.77 -18.84
C LEU A 30 -43.95 14.64 -20.09
N VAL A 31 -44.65 14.23 -21.16
CA VAL A 31 -45.23 15.06 -22.23
C VAL A 31 -44.31 15.49 -23.37
N ALA A 32 -44.29 14.64 -24.39
CA ALA A 32 -44.14 15.06 -25.78
C ALA A 32 -45.49 15.62 -26.27
N SER A 33 -45.61 16.94 -26.36
CA SER A 33 -46.73 17.59 -27.05
C SER A 33 -46.38 17.75 -28.52
N SER A 34 -46.92 16.87 -29.35
CA SER A 34 -47.04 17.04 -30.79
C SER A 34 -48.02 18.17 -31.11
N LEU A 35 -47.50 19.33 -31.50
CA LEU A 35 -48.27 20.39 -32.16
C LEU A 35 -48.14 20.22 -33.67
N THR A 36 -49.20 19.69 -34.27
CA THR A 36 -49.46 19.72 -35.70
C THR A 36 -49.80 21.16 -36.11
N ALA A 37 -48.89 21.83 -36.84
CA ALA A 37 -49.19 23.09 -37.51
C ALA A 37 -49.79 22.80 -38.90
N ALA A 38 -50.93 23.42 -39.17
CA ALA A 38 -51.69 23.33 -40.42
C ALA A 38 -50.91 23.91 -41.62
N PRO A 39 -51.22 23.47 -42.86
CA PRO A 39 -50.57 24.01 -44.05
C PRO A 39 -51.15 25.39 -44.38
N LEU A 40 -50.33 26.43 -44.28
CA LEU A 40 -50.63 27.74 -44.85
C LEU A 40 -50.16 27.75 -46.30
N THR A 41 -51.14 27.79 -47.21
CA THR A 41 -50.97 28.03 -48.63
C THR A 41 -50.63 29.50 -48.89
N ASN A 42 -49.62 29.72 -49.73
CA ASN A 42 -49.28 30.94 -50.48
C ASN A 42 -48.99 32.22 -49.67
N GLY A 43 -47.71 32.62 -49.68
CA GLY A 43 -47.30 33.98 -49.32
C GLY A 43 -45.89 34.02 -48.74
N GLU A 44 -44.90 34.19 -49.62
CA GLU A 44 -43.59 34.82 -49.40
C GLU A 44 -43.08 34.94 -47.95
N CYS A 45 -42.04 34.17 -47.61
CA CYS A 45 -40.90 34.65 -46.82
C CYS A 45 -39.77 33.61 -46.85
N LEU A 46 -38.94 33.67 -47.89
CA LEU A 46 -37.55 33.23 -47.79
C LEU A 46 -36.86 34.19 -46.80
N LEU A 47 -36.91 33.88 -45.50
CA LEU A 47 -35.99 34.46 -44.54
C LEU A 47 -34.62 33.83 -44.78
N LEU A 48 -33.92 34.36 -45.78
CA LEU A 48 -32.47 34.32 -45.83
C LEU A 48 -31.98 34.92 -44.51
N ALA A 49 -31.56 34.08 -43.57
CA ALA A 49 -30.68 34.51 -42.51
C ALA A 49 -29.34 34.88 -43.16
N GLN A 50 -29.29 36.09 -43.75
CA GLN A 50 -28.04 36.77 -44.08
C GLN A 50 -27.37 37.02 -42.72
N ALA A 51 -26.49 36.11 -42.30
CA ALA A 51 -25.52 36.48 -41.28
C ALA A 51 -24.75 37.65 -41.89
N SER A 52 -25.01 38.89 -41.44
CA SER A 52 -24.28 40.07 -41.87
C SER A 52 -22.81 39.80 -41.60
N GLN A 53 -22.05 39.45 -42.63
CA GLN A 53 -20.67 39.05 -42.50
C GLN A 53 -19.89 40.31 -42.11
N ARG A 54 -19.60 40.44 -40.81
CA ARG A 54 -18.85 41.58 -40.30
C ARG A 54 -17.42 41.49 -40.81
N ARG A 55 -16.94 42.55 -41.43
CA ARG A 55 -15.54 42.63 -41.86
C ARG A 55 -14.67 43.09 -40.71
N ASN A 56 -13.62 42.33 -40.40
CA ASN A 56 -12.63 42.76 -39.42
C ASN A 56 -11.73 43.84 -40.04
N VAL A 57 -11.55 44.96 -39.32
CA VAL A 57 -10.72 46.09 -39.73
C VAL A 57 -9.62 46.33 -38.71
N GLY A 58 -8.38 46.41 -39.21
CA GLY A 58 -7.17 46.43 -38.40
C GLY A 58 -6.57 45.06 -38.18
N SER A 59 -5.49 45.01 -37.40
CA SER A 59 -4.81 43.77 -37.02
C SER A 59 -4.56 43.73 -35.53
N ILE A 60 -4.76 42.57 -34.92
CA ILE A 60 -4.45 42.32 -33.51
C ILE A 60 -2.93 42.48 -33.30
N GLY A 61 -2.54 43.05 -32.17
CA GLY A 61 -1.13 43.16 -31.75
C GLY A 61 -0.50 41.80 -31.42
N ALA A 62 0.80 41.77 -31.13
CA ALA A 62 1.45 40.57 -30.62
C ALA A 62 1.07 40.33 -29.15
N PRO A 63 0.75 39.10 -28.74
CA PRO A 63 0.51 38.79 -27.33
C PRO A 63 1.80 38.96 -26.51
N GLY A 64 1.63 39.32 -25.24
CA GLY A 64 2.73 39.39 -24.29
C GLY A 64 3.36 38.02 -24.03
N ALA A 65 4.68 37.97 -23.97
CA ALA A 65 5.40 36.76 -23.59
C ALA A 65 5.20 36.45 -22.10
N ARG A 66 5.05 35.17 -21.76
CA ARG A 66 5.00 34.71 -20.37
C ARG A 66 6.36 34.92 -19.69
N GLY A 67 6.32 35.35 -18.43
CA GLY A 67 7.47 35.37 -17.55
C GLY A 67 8.03 33.97 -17.28
N VAL A 68 9.32 33.90 -17.06
CA VAL A 68 10.05 32.70 -16.63
C VAL A 68 9.91 32.54 -15.11
N ASP A 69 9.63 31.33 -14.68
CA ASP A 69 9.56 30.95 -13.26
C ASP A 69 10.95 31.05 -12.60
N GLY A 70 10.95 31.40 -11.31
CA GLY A 70 12.13 31.43 -10.47
C GLY A 70 12.68 30.02 -10.21
N GLN A 71 14.01 29.91 -10.11
CA GLN A 71 14.66 28.67 -9.73
C GLN A 71 14.47 28.40 -8.24
N ASP A 72 14.21 27.15 -7.88
CA ASP A 72 14.18 26.70 -6.50
C ASP A 72 15.56 26.83 -5.84
N GLY A 73 15.54 27.18 -4.56
CA GLY A 73 16.69 27.19 -3.69
C GLY A 73 17.20 25.77 -3.40
N ALA A 74 18.51 25.61 -3.33
CA ALA A 74 19.13 24.32 -3.01
C ALA A 74 18.96 23.97 -1.53
N ASN A 75 18.62 22.71 -1.28
CA ASN A 75 18.68 22.11 0.06
C ASN A 75 20.14 21.98 0.52
N THR A 76 20.34 22.00 1.84
CA THR A 76 21.64 21.66 2.43
C THR A 76 21.60 20.23 2.99
N ASP A 77 22.70 19.50 2.81
CA ASP A 77 22.83 18.12 3.27
C ASP A 77 22.80 18.01 4.79
N ASP A 78 22.30 16.88 5.29
CA ASP A 78 22.33 16.55 6.70
C ASP A 78 23.76 16.25 7.17
N LEU A 79 24.05 16.61 8.43
CA LEU A 79 25.38 16.46 9.02
C LEU A 79 25.36 15.58 10.27
N THR A 80 26.36 14.70 10.40
CA THR A 80 26.61 13.96 11.64
C THR A 80 27.93 14.38 12.25
N VAL A 81 27.93 14.72 13.55
CA VAL A 81 29.11 15.21 14.27
C VAL A 81 29.31 14.42 15.57
N PHE A 82 30.57 14.11 15.88
CA PHE A 82 31.00 13.65 17.20
C PHE A 82 31.59 14.84 17.96
N SER A 83 30.87 15.32 18.96
CA SER A 83 31.31 16.42 19.81
C SER A 83 32.22 15.90 20.92
N ASP A 84 33.42 16.45 21.00
CA ASP A 84 34.35 16.29 22.12
C ASP A 84 34.18 17.40 23.18
N GLY A 85 33.21 18.28 22.98
CA GLY A 85 32.94 19.45 23.81
C GLY A 85 33.67 20.73 23.39
N SER A 86 34.40 20.72 22.28
CA SER A 86 34.99 21.94 21.70
C SER A 86 33.94 22.79 20.97
N PRO A 87 34.10 24.14 20.94
CA PRO A 87 33.18 25.01 20.20
C PRO A 87 33.18 24.73 18.69
N MET A 88 31.99 24.78 18.08
CA MET A 88 31.82 24.56 16.64
C MET A 88 30.80 25.55 16.05
N THR A 89 30.92 25.85 14.76
CA THR A 89 29.98 26.69 14.02
C THR A 89 29.62 25.99 12.72
N LEU A 90 28.35 25.64 12.57
CA LEU A 90 27.84 24.81 11.49
C LEU A 90 26.76 25.59 10.74
N ASN A 91 27.02 25.88 9.45
CA ASN A 91 26.04 26.50 8.58
C ASN A 91 25.40 25.43 7.70
N LEU A 92 24.15 25.12 8.01
CA LEU A 92 23.32 24.15 7.31
C LEU A 92 22.11 24.83 6.65
N ALA A 93 22.16 26.16 6.43
CA ALA A 93 21.01 26.89 5.92
C ALA A 93 20.70 26.51 4.47
N GLY A 94 19.41 26.38 4.14
CA GLY A 94 18.96 26.23 2.76
C GLY A 94 19.13 27.53 1.98
N ARG A 95 19.23 27.45 0.65
CA ARG A 95 19.34 28.65 -0.21
C ARG A 95 17.97 29.22 -0.53
N ASP A 96 17.91 30.52 -0.76
CA ASP A 96 16.69 31.20 -1.18
C ASP A 96 16.30 30.79 -2.62
N GLY A 97 14.99 30.77 -2.88
CA GLY A 97 14.44 30.65 -4.22
C GLY A 97 14.57 31.97 -4.99
N ALA A 98 14.81 31.88 -6.29
CA ALA A 98 14.88 33.05 -7.15
C ALA A 98 13.48 33.60 -7.45
N PRO A 99 13.33 34.92 -7.69
CA PRO A 99 12.05 35.49 -8.07
C PRO A 99 11.63 35.06 -9.48
N GLY A 100 10.32 34.96 -9.69
CA GLY A 100 9.72 34.85 -11.01
C GLY A 100 9.84 36.16 -11.78
N THR A 101 10.01 36.07 -13.10
CA THR A 101 10.10 37.27 -13.95
C THR A 101 8.71 37.75 -14.39
N PRO A 102 8.51 39.07 -14.59
CA PRO A 102 7.23 39.59 -15.04
C PRO A 102 6.86 39.09 -16.45
N GLY A 103 5.56 38.98 -16.71
CA GLY A 103 5.03 38.81 -18.06
C GLY A 103 5.14 40.10 -18.86
N ALA A 104 5.35 39.99 -20.17
CA ALA A 104 5.42 41.15 -21.05
C ALA A 104 4.02 41.68 -21.39
N GLU A 105 3.93 42.96 -21.71
CA GLU A 105 2.67 43.59 -22.15
C GLU A 105 2.23 43.08 -23.51
N GLY A 106 0.91 43.03 -23.72
CA GLY A 106 0.31 42.81 -25.03
C GLY A 106 0.39 44.09 -25.86
N SER A 107 0.84 43.98 -27.11
CA SER A 107 0.87 45.14 -28.01
C SER A 107 -0.55 45.65 -28.33
N PRO A 108 -0.73 46.97 -28.50
CA PRO A 108 -2.00 47.51 -28.97
C PRO A 108 -2.34 46.99 -30.36
N ALA A 109 -3.64 46.97 -30.67
CA ALA A 109 -4.14 46.70 -32.00
C ALA A 109 -3.69 47.79 -32.99
N ASN A 110 -3.46 47.42 -34.25
CA ASN A 110 -3.21 48.39 -35.31
C ASN A 110 -4.55 48.86 -35.90
N CYS A 111 -4.82 50.15 -35.77
CA CYS A 111 -6.11 50.77 -36.04
C CYS A 111 -6.08 51.64 -37.30
N PRO A 112 -6.38 51.09 -38.48
CA PRO A 112 -6.53 51.90 -39.68
C PRO A 112 -7.79 52.76 -39.62
N ALA A 113 -7.81 53.83 -40.39
CA ALA A 113 -9.00 54.65 -40.56
C ALA A 113 -10.16 53.82 -41.15
N LEU A 114 -11.37 54.04 -40.62
CA LEU A 114 -12.58 53.40 -41.12
C LEU A 114 -12.95 54.01 -42.49
N ASP A 115 -13.13 53.14 -43.49
CA ASP A 115 -13.61 53.52 -44.82
C ASP A 115 -15.14 53.35 -44.87
N THR A 116 -15.85 54.48 -44.79
CA THR A 116 -17.32 54.55 -44.79
C THR A 116 -17.95 54.45 -46.17
N SER A 117 -17.17 54.18 -47.23
CA SER A 117 -17.73 53.83 -48.54
C SER A 117 -18.15 52.36 -48.64
N GLN A 118 -17.80 51.55 -47.63
CA GLN A 118 -18.06 50.12 -47.61
C GLN A 118 -19.51 49.82 -47.26
N ARG A 119 -20.07 48.79 -47.89
CA ARG A 119 -21.46 48.36 -47.72
C ARG A 119 -21.60 47.11 -46.85
N GLN A 120 -21.01 47.13 -45.66
CA GLN A 120 -21.12 46.04 -44.68
C GLN A 120 -20.74 46.53 -43.28
N ASP A 121 -21.25 45.83 -42.25
CA ASP A 121 -20.83 46.06 -40.87
C ASP A 121 -19.36 45.74 -40.65
N VAL A 122 -18.72 46.48 -39.75
CA VAL A 122 -17.29 46.36 -39.44
C VAL A 122 -17.07 46.06 -37.97
N GLN A 123 -16.15 45.14 -37.68
CA GLN A 123 -15.62 44.88 -36.35
C GLN A 123 -14.17 45.35 -36.28
N MET A 124 -13.88 46.28 -35.37
CA MET A 124 -12.52 46.79 -35.15
C MET A 124 -11.66 45.75 -34.42
N ALA A 125 -10.36 45.76 -34.70
CA ALA A 125 -9.41 44.82 -34.13
C ALA A 125 -9.30 44.93 -32.60
N ASN A 126 -9.22 43.77 -31.94
CA ASN A 126 -8.99 43.65 -30.50
C ASN A 126 -7.52 43.91 -30.17
N GLY A 127 -7.27 44.40 -28.96
CA GLY A 127 -5.92 44.39 -28.39
C GLY A 127 -5.47 42.98 -28.06
N SER A 128 -4.16 42.74 -27.99
CA SER A 128 -3.63 41.42 -27.64
C SER A 128 -3.53 41.25 -26.13
N ASP A 129 -3.61 40.01 -25.65
CA ASP A 129 -3.49 39.71 -24.22
C ASP A 129 -2.06 39.93 -23.72
N GLY A 130 -1.92 40.37 -22.48
CA GLY A 130 -0.65 40.42 -21.76
C GLY A 130 -0.18 39.02 -21.35
N GLY A 131 1.12 38.85 -21.17
CA GLY A 131 1.71 37.59 -20.72
C GLY A 131 1.55 37.39 -19.22
N ASP A 132 1.36 36.15 -18.78
CA ASP A 132 1.36 35.82 -17.35
C ASP A 132 2.76 36.00 -16.75
N GLY A 133 2.86 36.40 -15.48
CA GLY A 133 4.10 36.42 -14.73
C GLY A 133 4.57 35.01 -14.37
N GLY A 134 5.87 34.83 -14.21
CA GLY A 134 6.45 33.57 -13.73
C GLY A 134 6.24 33.39 -12.22
N ASP A 135 6.15 32.16 -11.77
CA ASP A 135 6.07 31.83 -10.33
C ASP A 135 7.43 32.08 -9.65
N GLY A 136 7.43 32.39 -8.35
CA GLY A 136 8.66 32.44 -7.55
C GLY A 136 9.15 31.04 -7.21
N GLY A 137 10.46 30.81 -7.24
CA GLY A 137 11.05 29.53 -6.83
C GLY A 137 10.91 29.32 -5.33
N ASN A 138 10.77 28.07 -4.88
CA ASN A 138 10.71 27.75 -3.46
C ASN A 138 12.07 27.91 -2.79
N GLY A 139 12.10 28.20 -1.49
CA GLY A 139 13.32 28.16 -0.69
C GLY A 139 13.76 26.73 -0.41
N GLY A 140 15.07 26.50 -0.38
CA GLY A 140 15.66 25.21 -0.03
C GLY A 140 15.56 24.92 1.46
N ASN A 141 15.48 23.65 1.83
CA ASN A 141 15.45 23.21 3.22
C ASN A 141 16.83 23.33 3.87
N GLY A 142 16.85 23.72 5.15
CA GLY A 142 18.03 23.60 5.99
C GLY A 142 18.34 22.15 6.34
N GLY A 143 19.63 21.81 6.40
CA GLY A 143 20.11 20.48 6.75
C GLY A 143 19.88 20.15 8.22
N SER A 144 19.48 18.91 8.50
CA SER A 144 19.37 18.38 9.85
C SER A 144 20.72 17.97 10.40
N ILE A 145 20.86 17.98 11.72
CA ILE A 145 22.10 17.62 12.39
C ILE A 145 21.90 16.52 13.42
N THR A 146 22.79 15.54 13.39
CA THR A 146 22.90 14.49 14.41
C THR A 146 24.19 14.69 15.20
N ILE A 147 24.08 14.88 16.52
CA ILE A 147 25.22 15.13 17.40
C ILE A 147 25.38 13.96 18.37
N TYR A 148 26.54 13.31 18.30
CA TYR A 148 27.03 12.36 19.28
C TYR A 148 27.83 13.12 20.34
N THR A 149 27.48 12.98 21.62
CA THR A 149 28.19 13.64 22.72
C THR A 149 28.18 12.76 23.97
N ARG A 150 29.16 12.95 24.88
CA ARG A 150 29.13 12.36 26.23
C ARG A 150 28.58 13.31 27.29
N ASN A 151 28.44 14.59 26.94
CA ASN A 151 27.99 15.64 27.85
C ASN A 151 27.02 16.56 27.13
N LEU A 152 25.74 16.47 27.47
CA LEU A 152 24.69 17.31 26.91
C LEU A 152 24.93 18.80 27.15
N ASP A 153 25.55 19.17 28.28
CA ASP A 153 25.81 20.59 28.60
C ASP A 153 26.81 21.22 27.63
N SER A 154 27.67 20.42 26.99
CA SER A 154 28.64 20.91 26.01
C SER A 154 28.02 21.33 24.68
N LEU A 155 26.76 20.96 24.41
CA LEU A 155 26.05 21.38 23.21
C LEU A 155 25.90 22.90 23.12
N ASN A 156 25.93 23.60 24.26
CA ASN A 156 25.87 25.06 24.32
C ASN A 156 27.08 25.78 23.69
N GLN A 157 28.11 25.03 23.28
CA GLN A 157 29.27 25.55 22.56
C GLN A 157 29.16 25.36 21.03
N ILE A 158 28.12 24.67 20.55
CA ILE A 158 27.90 24.38 19.15
C ILE A 158 26.85 25.34 18.60
N PHE A 159 27.26 26.23 17.69
CA PHE A 159 26.35 27.06 16.92
C PHE A 159 25.87 26.32 15.67
N VAL A 160 24.56 26.27 15.44
CA VAL A 160 23.96 25.69 14.23
C VAL A 160 23.02 26.70 13.57
N GLY A 161 23.29 27.01 12.30
CA GLY A 161 22.38 27.78 11.44
C GLY A 161 21.76 26.86 10.40
N ALA A 162 20.59 26.29 10.68
CA ALA A 162 19.86 25.35 9.82
C ALA A 162 18.53 25.94 9.33
N ALA A 163 18.46 27.27 9.13
CA ALA A 163 17.28 27.94 8.60
C ALA A 163 16.92 27.41 7.20
N GLY A 164 15.63 27.35 6.90
CA GLY A 164 15.18 27.22 5.51
C GLY A 164 15.47 28.50 4.73
N GLY A 165 15.72 28.37 3.43
CA GLY A 165 15.78 29.49 2.51
C GLY A 165 14.41 30.13 2.31
N LYS A 166 14.38 31.39 1.91
CA LYS A 166 13.12 32.10 1.61
C LYS A 166 12.58 31.73 0.24
N GLY A 167 11.26 31.72 0.10
CA GLY A 167 10.60 31.65 -1.18
C GLY A 167 10.83 32.90 -2.03
N GLY A 168 10.96 32.71 -3.33
CA GLY A 168 11.08 33.77 -4.32
C GLY A 168 9.77 34.53 -4.50
N ALA A 169 9.88 35.83 -4.80
CA ALA A 169 8.72 36.65 -5.13
C ALA A 169 8.10 36.23 -6.48
N PRO A 170 6.77 36.38 -6.65
CA PRO A 170 6.14 36.12 -7.94
C PRO A 170 6.44 37.22 -8.97
N GLY A 171 6.44 36.83 -10.24
CA GLY A 171 6.42 37.76 -11.37
C GLY A 171 5.03 38.36 -11.55
N MET A 172 4.96 39.66 -11.85
CA MET A 172 3.70 40.33 -12.16
C MET A 172 3.22 39.97 -13.58
N GLY A 173 1.90 39.87 -13.78
CA GLY A 173 1.32 39.74 -15.11
C GLY A 173 1.46 41.03 -15.93
N GLY A 174 1.66 40.89 -17.25
CA GLY A 174 1.72 42.02 -18.17
C GLY A 174 0.35 42.57 -18.51
N GLY A 175 0.25 43.87 -18.81
CA GLY A 175 -1.01 44.50 -19.19
C GLY A 175 -1.49 44.07 -20.59
N GLY A 176 -2.81 44.01 -20.77
CA GLY A 176 -3.43 43.79 -22.08
C GLY A 176 -3.31 44.99 -23.01
N GLY A 177 -3.13 44.72 -24.30
CA GLY A 177 -3.04 45.74 -25.34
C GLY A 177 -4.37 46.47 -25.55
N GLN A 178 -4.31 47.73 -25.95
CA GLN A 178 -5.49 48.52 -26.26
C GLN A 178 -6.10 48.11 -27.60
N ALA A 179 -7.43 48.12 -27.67
CA ALA A 179 -8.17 47.81 -28.89
C ALA A 179 -8.49 49.04 -29.74
N CYS A 180 -8.87 48.78 -30.98
CA CYS A 180 -9.29 49.82 -31.90
C CYS A 180 -10.72 50.28 -31.62
N GLN A 181 -10.91 51.61 -31.59
CA GLN A 181 -12.21 52.24 -31.41
C GLN A 181 -12.77 52.74 -32.74
N CYS A 182 -14.09 52.67 -32.89
CA CYS A 182 -14.81 53.23 -34.02
C CYS A 182 -14.81 54.75 -33.91
N SER A 183 -14.16 55.42 -34.87
CA SER A 183 -14.27 56.88 -35.01
C SER A 183 -15.67 57.32 -35.45
N GLN A 184 -16.39 56.45 -36.19
CA GLN A 184 -17.77 56.65 -36.62
C GLN A 184 -18.58 55.35 -36.40
N PRO A 185 -19.51 55.33 -35.43
CA PRO A 185 -20.23 54.10 -35.07
C PRO A 185 -21.25 53.62 -36.11
N TYR A 186 -21.75 54.50 -36.97
CA TYR A 186 -22.72 54.21 -38.01
C TYR A 186 -22.45 55.04 -39.26
N TRP A 187 -22.74 54.50 -40.43
CA TRP A 187 -22.76 55.25 -41.69
C TRP A 187 -23.79 54.68 -42.65
N THR A 188 -24.23 55.48 -43.61
CA THR A 188 -25.20 55.07 -44.62
C THR A 188 -24.62 55.16 -46.01
N VAL A 189 -24.84 54.14 -46.84
CA VAL A 189 -24.44 54.17 -48.25
C VAL A 189 -25.69 54.18 -49.11
N GLU A 190 -25.84 55.23 -49.91
CA GLU A 190 -26.91 55.33 -50.89
C GLU A 190 -26.55 54.55 -52.16
N SER A 191 -27.50 53.78 -52.66
CA SER A 191 -27.39 53.03 -53.92
C SER A 191 -28.57 53.35 -54.80
N CYS A 192 -28.31 53.99 -55.94
CA CYS A 192 -29.34 54.31 -56.92
C CYS A 192 -29.26 53.36 -58.11
N SER A 193 -30.41 52.82 -58.52
CA SER A 193 -30.57 52.11 -59.80
C SER A 193 -31.29 53.03 -60.80
N GLY A 194 -30.87 53.01 -62.07
CA GLY A 194 -31.37 53.91 -63.13
C GLY A 194 -30.62 55.25 -63.21
N ARG A 195 -30.94 56.09 -64.21
CA ARG A 195 -30.38 57.46 -64.32
C ARG A 195 -31.32 58.49 -63.68
N PRO A 196 -30.80 59.54 -63.02
CA PRO A 196 -31.64 60.61 -62.48
C PRO A 196 -32.56 61.19 -63.56
N GLY A 197 -33.88 61.07 -63.36
CA GLY A 197 -34.90 61.52 -64.32
C GLY A 197 -35.67 60.40 -65.04
N ASP A 198 -35.20 59.15 -64.99
CA ASP A 198 -35.92 58.00 -65.57
C ASP A 198 -37.01 57.47 -64.62
N SER A 199 -38.10 56.92 -65.17
CA SER A 199 -39.21 56.33 -64.39
C SER A 199 -38.79 55.11 -63.53
N GLY A 200 -37.62 54.55 -63.80
CA GLY A 200 -36.99 53.48 -63.03
C GLY A 200 -35.98 53.93 -61.98
N TYR A 201 -35.72 55.24 -61.83
CA TYR A 201 -34.73 55.74 -60.87
C TYR A 201 -35.18 55.51 -59.42
N ARG A 202 -34.43 54.71 -58.68
CA ARG A 202 -34.71 54.41 -57.26
C ARG A 202 -33.42 54.37 -56.47
N CYS A 203 -33.33 55.20 -55.45
CA CYS A 203 -32.27 55.15 -54.45
C CYS A 203 -32.78 54.42 -53.21
N SER A 204 -31.98 53.47 -52.71
CA SER A 204 -32.12 52.91 -51.39
C SER A 204 -30.92 53.32 -50.56
N THR A 205 -31.15 53.58 -49.28
CA THR A 205 -30.08 53.85 -48.31
C THR A 205 -29.96 52.64 -47.39
N GLU A 206 -28.77 52.09 -47.28
CA GLU A 206 -28.46 51.01 -46.34
C GLU A 206 -27.57 51.57 -45.23
N GLU A 207 -27.92 51.29 -43.97
CA GLU A 207 -27.13 51.66 -42.79
C GLU A 207 -26.21 50.51 -42.38
N PHE A 208 -24.98 50.83 -42.04
CA PHE A 208 -23.97 49.91 -41.55
C PHE A 208 -23.39 50.39 -40.22
N ARG A 209 -22.93 49.45 -39.41
CA ARG A 209 -22.45 49.70 -38.05
C ARG A 209 -21.00 49.30 -37.88
N CYS A 210 -20.27 50.11 -37.11
CA CYS A 210 -18.95 49.79 -36.59
C CYS A 210 -19.05 49.31 -35.13
N PHE A 211 -18.38 48.21 -34.82
CA PHE A 211 -18.23 47.68 -33.47
C PHE A 211 -16.79 47.84 -32.99
N ASN A 212 -16.61 48.43 -31.80
CA ASN A 212 -15.28 48.57 -31.18
C ASN A 212 -14.64 47.21 -30.95
N GLY A 213 -13.30 47.16 -31.02
CA GLY A 213 -12.54 46.03 -30.54
C GLY A 213 -12.57 45.96 -29.00
N LEU A 214 -12.29 44.77 -28.47
CA LEU A 214 -12.13 44.53 -27.04
C LEU A 214 -10.65 44.63 -26.67
N ASN A 215 -10.34 45.33 -25.58
CA ASN A 215 -8.99 45.36 -25.03
C ASN A 215 -8.52 43.93 -24.71
N GLY A 216 -7.22 43.71 -24.85
CA GLY A 216 -6.59 42.49 -24.38
C GLY A 216 -6.77 42.33 -22.88
N ARG A 217 -6.72 41.07 -22.42
CA ARG A 217 -6.76 40.75 -21.01
C ARG A 217 -5.38 40.94 -20.40
N ASP A 218 -5.36 41.40 -19.15
CA ASP A 218 -4.13 41.39 -18.36
C ASP A 218 -3.72 39.95 -18.05
N GLY A 219 -2.41 39.71 -18.08
CA GLY A 219 -1.81 38.48 -17.62
C GLY A 219 -1.99 38.30 -16.11
N ARG A 220 -1.97 37.06 -15.65
CA ARG A 220 -2.02 36.72 -14.23
C ARG A 220 -0.66 36.93 -13.61
N SER A 221 -0.63 37.38 -12.36
CA SER A 221 0.60 37.34 -11.57
C SER A 221 0.89 35.90 -11.15
N GLY A 222 2.18 35.55 -11.07
CA GLY A 222 2.62 34.26 -10.57
C GLY A 222 2.35 34.10 -9.07
N ILE A 223 2.70 32.93 -8.56
CA ILE A 223 2.55 32.55 -7.15
C ILE A 223 3.90 32.70 -6.44
N ALA A 224 3.90 33.20 -5.21
CA ALA A 224 5.12 33.28 -4.40
C ALA A 224 5.63 31.88 -4.06
N GLY A 225 6.95 31.71 -4.07
CA GLY A 225 7.57 30.48 -3.61
C GLY A 225 7.34 30.25 -2.11
N GLN A 226 7.35 28.99 -1.69
CA GLN A 226 7.25 28.64 -0.27
C GLN A 226 8.62 28.77 0.39
N ASP A 227 8.64 29.14 1.67
CA ASP A 227 9.87 29.09 2.47
C ASP A 227 10.27 27.63 2.74
N GLY A 228 11.58 27.39 2.79
CA GLY A 228 12.15 26.10 3.12
C GLY A 228 11.94 25.74 4.59
N LEU A 229 11.99 24.45 4.88
CA LEU A 229 11.90 23.94 6.25
C LEU A 229 13.22 24.15 6.99
N THR A 230 13.11 24.40 8.30
CA THR A 230 14.27 24.45 9.19
C THR A 230 14.74 23.02 9.51
N GLY A 231 16.05 22.81 9.56
CA GLY A 231 16.64 21.53 9.92
C GLY A 231 16.31 21.09 11.35
N ARG A 232 16.45 19.80 11.64
CA ARG A 232 16.15 19.20 12.95
C ARG A 232 17.41 18.77 13.68
N LEU A 233 17.33 18.71 15.01
CA LEU A 233 18.39 18.20 15.87
C LEU A 233 18.08 16.76 16.32
N THR A 234 19.06 15.88 16.21
CA THR A 234 19.09 14.57 16.87
C THR A 234 20.29 14.51 17.79
N VAL A 235 20.09 14.12 19.04
CA VAL A 235 21.16 14.01 20.06
C VAL A 235 21.30 12.58 20.52
N LEU A 236 22.53 12.08 20.52
CA LEU A 236 22.89 10.76 21.03
C LEU A 236 23.93 10.92 22.12
N ASN A 237 23.62 10.41 23.32
CA ASN A 237 24.58 10.38 24.42
C ASN A 237 25.56 9.20 24.31
N LEU A 238 26.27 9.12 23.17
CA LEU A 238 27.17 8.03 22.81
C LEU A 238 28.44 8.60 22.17
N ASP A 239 29.57 7.92 22.34
CA ASP A 239 30.87 8.26 21.73
C ASP A 239 31.21 7.38 20.51
N ARG A 240 30.26 6.54 20.10
CA ARG A 240 30.38 5.62 18.97
C ARG A 240 29.12 5.68 18.10
N PRO A 241 29.21 5.35 16.81
CA PRO A 241 28.04 5.26 15.94
C PRO A 241 26.95 4.39 16.54
N LEU A 242 25.70 4.85 16.43
CA LEU A 242 24.56 4.08 16.89
C LEU A 242 24.38 2.84 16.02
N GLU A 243 24.32 1.68 16.65
CA GLU A 243 23.97 0.45 15.95
C GLU A 243 22.49 0.44 15.54
N PRO A 244 22.15 -0.11 14.37
CA PRO A 244 20.77 -0.16 13.91
C PRO A 244 19.90 -1.00 14.84
N ASP A 245 18.59 -0.73 14.77
CA ASP A 245 17.59 -1.55 15.46
C ASP A 245 17.50 -2.93 14.83
N ARG A 246 17.39 -3.95 15.69
CA ARG A 246 17.08 -5.33 15.29
C ARG A 246 16.02 -5.87 16.24
N PRO A 247 14.76 -5.40 16.13
CA PRO A 247 13.71 -5.77 17.06
C PRO A 247 13.16 -7.18 16.80
N GLY A 248 13.43 -7.76 15.64
CA GLY A 248 13.05 -9.13 15.34
C GLY A 248 13.94 -9.80 14.30
N THR A 249 13.89 -11.12 14.26
CA THR A 249 14.63 -11.94 13.29
C THR A 249 13.99 -13.31 13.11
N THR A 250 14.46 -14.06 12.12
CA THR A 250 14.22 -15.50 12.00
C THR A 250 15.56 -16.20 11.91
N VAL A 251 15.80 -17.17 12.80
CA VAL A 251 17.08 -17.88 12.93
C VAL A 251 16.87 -19.36 13.24
N SER A 252 17.82 -20.20 12.87
CA SER A 252 17.72 -21.63 13.12
C SER A 252 17.95 -21.98 14.60
N LEU A 253 17.36 -23.08 15.06
CA LEU A 253 17.63 -23.63 16.39
C LEU A 253 19.12 -23.92 16.61
N ASP A 254 19.86 -24.30 15.57
CA ASP A 254 21.30 -24.52 15.63
C ASP A 254 22.06 -23.25 16.06
N VAL A 255 21.75 -22.12 15.44
CA VAL A 255 22.32 -20.82 15.80
C VAL A 255 21.94 -20.48 17.24
N LEU A 256 20.67 -20.67 17.61
CA LEU A 256 20.18 -20.36 18.95
C LEU A 256 20.82 -21.22 20.06
N LYS A 257 21.15 -22.47 19.76
CA LYS A 257 21.81 -23.37 20.71
C LYS A 257 23.31 -23.10 20.84
N ASN A 258 23.99 -22.84 19.71
CA ASN A 258 25.45 -22.78 19.69
C ASN A 258 26.00 -21.37 19.93
N GLN A 259 25.27 -20.33 19.51
CA GLN A 259 25.70 -18.92 19.56
C GLN A 259 24.73 -18.03 20.34
N GLY A 260 23.44 -18.37 20.32
CA GLY A 260 22.38 -17.47 20.74
C GLY A 260 22.19 -16.33 19.73
N PHE A 261 21.31 -15.39 20.04
CA PHE A 261 21.02 -14.27 19.17
C PHE A 261 20.65 -13.01 19.92
N ASN A 262 21.17 -11.86 19.47
CA ASN A 262 20.92 -10.56 20.08
C ASN A 262 19.89 -9.76 19.28
N LEU A 263 18.84 -9.34 19.97
CA LEU A 263 17.89 -8.34 19.50
C LEU A 263 18.17 -7.00 20.18
N SER A 264 17.90 -5.93 19.45
CA SER A 264 18.15 -4.56 19.93
C SER A 264 17.06 -3.59 19.50
N LYS A 265 16.82 -2.58 20.34
CA LYS A 265 15.87 -1.50 20.08
C LYS A 265 16.34 -0.21 20.75
N ASN A 266 16.47 0.83 19.96
CA ASN A 266 16.79 2.19 20.37
C ASN A 266 15.52 2.88 20.86
N ILE A 267 15.58 3.47 22.05
CA ILE A 267 14.48 4.20 22.69
C ILE A 267 14.69 5.69 22.48
N TRP A 268 13.79 6.30 21.72
CA TRP A 268 13.83 7.70 21.35
C TRP A 268 12.75 8.51 22.04
N GLU A 269 13.05 9.76 22.36
CA GLU A 269 12.10 10.74 22.87
C GLU A 269 12.21 12.03 22.06
N THR A 270 11.07 12.64 21.73
CA THR A 270 11.03 13.98 21.16
C THR A 270 10.87 15.00 22.29
N ARG A 271 11.74 16.01 22.32
CA ARG A 271 11.70 17.08 23.32
C ARG A 271 11.70 18.45 22.65
N PRO A 272 11.02 19.45 23.21
CA PRO A 272 11.12 20.84 22.76
C PRO A 272 12.42 21.48 23.29
N GLY A 273 12.75 22.66 22.77
CA GLY A 273 13.87 23.47 23.28
C GLY A 273 15.24 23.16 22.67
N ALA A 274 15.30 22.72 21.41
CA ALA A 274 16.54 22.39 20.73
C ALA A 274 17.53 23.58 20.64
N ALA A 275 17.02 24.78 20.37
CA ALA A 275 17.85 25.98 20.24
C ALA A 275 18.51 26.38 21.57
N GLN A 276 17.88 26.06 22.70
CA GLN A 276 18.36 26.33 24.06
C GLN A 276 19.44 25.34 24.49
N LEU A 277 19.54 24.18 23.86
CA LEU A 277 20.65 23.24 24.05
C LEU A 277 21.91 23.69 23.32
N LEU A 278 21.76 24.42 22.22
CA LEU A 278 22.84 24.87 21.36
C LEU A 278 23.38 26.24 21.78
N ALA A 279 24.45 26.68 21.12
CA ALA A 279 25.01 28.01 21.37
C ALA A 279 23.99 29.12 21.06
N PRO A 280 24.00 30.25 21.81
CA PRO A 280 23.09 31.36 21.59
C PRO A 280 23.07 31.85 20.13
N GLY A 281 21.87 32.07 19.61
CA GLY A 281 21.66 32.52 18.22
C GLY A 281 21.56 31.40 17.18
N SER A 282 21.66 30.13 17.59
CA SER A 282 21.40 29.00 16.71
C SER A 282 19.98 29.04 16.15
N VAL A 283 19.82 28.67 14.89
CA VAL A 283 18.54 28.58 14.19
C VAL A 283 18.31 27.13 13.79
N ILE A 284 17.38 26.48 14.46
CA ILE A 284 17.03 25.07 14.25
C ILE A 284 15.56 24.87 14.64
N ALA A 285 14.93 23.78 14.19
CA ALA A 285 13.59 23.44 14.65
C ALA A 285 13.57 23.28 16.18
N ASP A 286 12.53 23.77 16.85
CA ASP A 286 12.46 23.77 18.32
C ASP A 286 12.41 22.35 18.91
N GLU A 287 11.78 21.40 18.20
CA GLU A 287 11.77 20.00 18.62
C GLU A 287 13.05 19.27 18.18
N TYR A 288 13.60 18.47 19.09
CA TYR A 288 14.73 17.58 18.83
C TYR A 288 14.45 16.15 19.29
N LEU A 289 15.11 15.19 18.65
CA LEU A 289 15.06 13.79 19.02
C LEU A 289 16.26 13.47 19.93
N ILE A 290 16.05 12.77 21.05
CA ILE A 290 17.12 12.29 21.91
C ILE A 290 17.05 10.77 22.09
N LEU A 291 18.19 10.11 21.99
CA LEU A 291 18.32 8.70 22.36
C LEU A 291 18.38 8.60 23.90
N LEU A 292 17.35 8.00 24.49
CA LEU A 292 17.28 7.78 25.94
C LEU A 292 18.05 6.54 26.38
N ASP A 293 17.84 5.45 25.66
CA ASP A 293 18.40 4.15 26.01
C ASP A 293 18.46 3.24 24.77
N ARG A 294 19.22 2.16 24.87
CA ARG A 294 19.24 1.07 23.90
C ARG A 294 19.02 -0.24 24.63
N ILE A 295 17.92 -0.88 24.34
CA ILE A 295 17.61 -2.21 24.87
C ILE A 295 18.39 -3.23 24.05
N GLU A 296 19.11 -4.09 24.75
CA GLU A 296 19.78 -5.25 24.17
C GLU A 296 19.37 -6.50 24.96
N ARG A 297 18.90 -7.51 24.24
CA ARG A 297 18.47 -8.79 24.81
C ARG A 297 19.00 -9.92 23.97
N SER A 298 19.47 -10.96 24.63
CA SER A 298 19.96 -12.18 24.00
C SER A 298 18.96 -13.30 24.21
N PHE A 299 18.78 -14.15 23.22
CA PHE A 299 17.98 -15.37 23.31
C PHE A 299 18.84 -16.58 22.96
N LEU A 300 18.76 -17.64 23.75
CA LEU A 300 19.44 -18.90 23.46
C LEU A 300 18.58 -20.10 23.82
N VAL A 301 18.86 -21.21 23.16
CA VAL A 301 18.17 -22.49 23.39
C VAL A 301 19.11 -23.43 24.15
N VAL A 302 18.66 -23.94 25.28
CA VAL A 302 19.34 -24.99 26.02
C VAL A 302 18.64 -26.31 25.75
N TRP A 303 19.33 -27.23 25.07
CA TRP A 303 18.77 -28.53 24.72
C TRP A 303 19.05 -29.56 25.82
N ASN A 304 18.02 -29.87 26.61
CA ASN A 304 18.06 -30.90 27.66
C ASN A 304 17.14 -32.09 27.32
N ALA A 305 16.68 -32.16 26.08
CA ALA A 305 15.74 -33.17 25.63
C ALA A 305 16.46 -34.47 25.24
N PRO A 306 15.86 -35.66 25.48
CA PRO A 306 16.47 -36.93 25.11
C PRO A 306 16.49 -37.15 23.58
N GLN A 307 15.69 -36.42 22.81
CA GLN A 307 15.66 -36.52 21.35
C GLN A 307 16.93 -35.87 20.74
N PRO A 308 17.52 -36.47 19.69
CA PRO A 308 18.71 -35.92 19.03
C PRO A 308 18.45 -34.53 18.45
N PHE A 309 19.26 -33.55 18.84
CA PHE A 309 19.11 -32.15 18.44
C PHE A 309 19.21 -31.96 16.92
N GLU A 310 20.02 -32.78 16.25
CA GLU A 310 20.31 -32.69 14.82
C GLU A 310 19.04 -32.84 13.95
N ARG A 311 18.00 -33.50 14.48
CA ARG A 311 16.69 -33.60 13.81
C ARG A 311 15.94 -32.27 13.72
N PHE A 312 16.28 -31.31 14.58
CA PHE A 312 15.59 -30.03 14.76
C PHE A 312 16.49 -28.82 14.47
N ALA A 313 17.80 -29.03 14.35
CA ALA A 313 18.82 -27.98 14.24
C ALA A 313 18.52 -26.94 13.15
N ASN A 314 18.03 -27.38 11.98
CA ASN A 314 17.76 -26.51 10.83
C ASN A 314 16.39 -25.82 10.87
N THR A 315 15.62 -26.00 11.94
CA THR A 315 14.30 -25.39 12.07
C THR A 315 14.43 -23.92 12.42
N ASN A 316 13.74 -23.08 11.66
CA ASN A 316 13.71 -21.64 11.89
C ASN A 316 12.70 -21.27 12.97
N VAL A 317 13.12 -20.39 13.87
CA VAL A 317 12.32 -19.76 14.93
C VAL A 317 12.36 -18.26 14.72
N SER A 318 11.20 -17.63 14.78
CA SER A 318 11.10 -16.18 14.75
C SER A 318 11.25 -15.64 16.17
N LEU A 319 12.09 -14.63 16.35
CA LEU A 319 12.28 -13.95 17.62
C LEU A 319 11.84 -12.50 17.48
N THR A 320 11.11 -12.00 18.47
CA THR A 320 10.66 -10.60 18.50
C THR A 320 10.81 -10.01 19.89
N LEU A 321 11.33 -8.77 19.96
CA LEU A 321 11.29 -7.92 21.15
C LEU A 321 9.87 -7.38 21.33
N THR A 322 9.22 -7.77 22.42
CA THR A 322 7.88 -7.31 22.79
C THR A 322 7.91 -5.89 23.36
N GLU A 323 6.73 -5.30 23.55
CA GLU A 323 6.58 -3.97 24.18
C GLU A 323 7.13 -3.93 25.61
N ASP A 324 7.07 -5.06 26.33
CA ASP A 324 7.65 -5.21 27.67
C ASP A 324 9.18 -5.45 27.66
N ASN A 325 9.82 -5.28 26.49
CA ASN A 325 11.27 -5.44 26.29
C ASN A 325 11.77 -6.86 26.59
N GLN A 326 10.91 -7.86 26.32
CA GLN A 326 11.19 -9.28 26.44
C GLN A 326 11.28 -9.93 25.06
N ILE A 327 11.99 -11.06 24.96
CA ILE A 327 12.03 -11.82 23.71
C ILE A 327 10.97 -12.92 23.74
N ALA A 328 10.04 -12.86 22.79
CA ALA A 328 9.08 -13.92 22.54
C ALA A 328 9.52 -14.76 21.32
N PRO A 329 9.75 -16.06 21.49
CA PRO A 329 9.97 -16.97 20.37
C PRO A 329 8.63 -17.41 19.77
N GLU A 330 8.53 -17.34 18.45
CA GLU A 330 7.44 -17.92 17.66
C GLU A 330 7.98 -19.18 16.97
N LEU A 331 7.51 -20.33 17.45
CA LEU A 331 7.88 -21.64 16.93
C LEU A 331 6.99 -21.99 15.72
N PRO A 332 7.52 -22.72 14.72
CA PRO A 332 6.70 -23.20 13.62
C PRO A 332 5.71 -24.25 14.10
N SER A 333 4.49 -24.25 13.55
CA SER A 333 3.36 -25.07 14.05
C SER A 333 3.60 -26.58 14.02
N ASN A 334 4.46 -27.06 13.12
CA ASN A 334 4.80 -28.47 12.98
C ASN A 334 5.88 -28.93 13.96
N LEU A 335 6.54 -28.01 14.68
CA LEU A 335 7.53 -28.32 15.71
C LEU A 335 6.89 -28.18 17.08
N TRP A 336 6.86 -29.27 17.83
CA TRP A 336 6.34 -29.25 19.19
C TRP A 336 7.49 -29.39 20.18
N LEU A 337 7.66 -28.38 21.04
CA LEU A 337 8.66 -28.35 22.09
C LEU A 337 7.97 -28.23 23.45
N GLU A 338 8.35 -29.11 24.38
CA GLU A 338 8.07 -28.94 25.80
C GLU A 338 9.28 -28.29 26.45
N GLY A 339 9.08 -27.16 27.12
CA GLY A 339 10.18 -26.40 27.69
C GLY A 339 9.74 -25.32 28.65
N THR A 340 10.73 -24.63 29.23
CA THR A 340 10.52 -23.48 30.09
C THR A 340 11.48 -22.35 29.74
N THR A 341 11.05 -21.12 29.95
CA THR A 341 11.87 -19.94 29.72
C THR A 341 12.41 -19.43 31.05
N GLN A 342 13.72 -19.24 31.14
CA GLN A 342 14.39 -18.59 32.26
C GLN A 342 15.01 -17.28 31.80
N GLN A 343 14.84 -16.23 32.59
CA GLN A 343 15.48 -14.94 32.31
C GLN A 343 16.59 -14.69 33.33
N ARG A 344 17.79 -14.36 32.82
CA ARG A 344 18.95 -13.99 33.62
C ARG A 344 19.58 -12.74 33.02
N ASN A 345 19.45 -11.60 33.70
CA ASN A 345 19.91 -10.30 33.22
C ASN A 345 19.32 -10.01 31.82
N ASN A 346 20.17 -9.75 30.83
CA ASN A 346 19.79 -9.45 29.46
C ASN A 346 19.62 -10.72 28.60
N VAL A 347 19.68 -11.91 29.19
CA VAL A 347 19.65 -13.19 28.47
C VAL A 347 18.39 -13.97 28.81
N THR A 348 17.70 -14.44 27.77
CA THR A 348 16.56 -15.34 27.84
C THR A 348 17.00 -16.73 27.39
N GLU A 349 16.89 -17.71 28.28
CA GLU A 349 17.21 -19.11 28.03
C GLU A 349 15.91 -19.91 27.87
N PHE A 350 15.70 -20.54 26.71
CA PHE A 350 14.62 -21.49 26.52
C PHE A 350 15.16 -22.91 26.67
N VAL A 351 14.82 -23.55 27.80
CA VAL A 351 15.26 -24.91 28.14
C VAL A 351 14.24 -25.92 27.62
N VAL A 352 14.66 -26.76 26.68
CA VAL A 352 13.81 -27.77 26.04
C VAL A 352 13.99 -29.11 26.77
N TYR A 353 12.88 -29.73 27.20
CA TYR A 353 12.85 -31.02 27.89
C TYR A 353 12.40 -32.17 27.01
N ASN A 354 11.50 -31.92 26.05
CA ASN A 354 11.09 -32.88 25.04
C ASN A 354 10.81 -32.15 23.72
N ALA A 355 11.04 -32.84 22.61
CA ALA A 355 10.80 -32.31 21.28
C ALA A 355 10.25 -33.38 20.35
N MET A 356 9.32 -33.00 19.48
CA MET A 356 8.84 -33.85 18.40
C MET A 356 8.32 -33.05 17.22
N TRP A 357 8.27 -33.71 16.07
CA TRP A 357 7.55 -33.21 14.91
C TRP A 357 6.08 -33.63 14.98
N GLU A 358 5.17 -32.79 14.52
CA GLU A 358 3.76 -33.13 14.31
C GLU A 358 3.62 -34.40 13.44
N GLY A 359 4.51 -34.56 12.46
CA GLY A 359 4.58 -35.77 11.63
C GLY A 359 4.89 -37.04 12.42
N ASP A 360 5.72 -36.95 13.47
CA ASP A 360 6.03 -38.09 14.34
C ASP A 360 4.80 -38.45 15.21
N ALA A 361 4.01 -37.46 15.62
CA ALA A 361 2.76 -37.70 16.33
C ALA A 361 1.75 -38.45 15.43
N THR A 362 1.71 -38.15 14.13
CA THR A 362 0.76 -38.77 13.18
C THR A 362 1.34 -39.95 12.39
N SER A 363 2.33 -40.65 12.96
CA SER A 363 3.00 -41.79 12.33
C SER A 363 2.51 -43.15 12.83
N LEU A 364 1.20 -43.32 13.06
CA LEU A 364 0.62 -44.63 13.37
C LEU A 364 0.43 -45.46 12.09
N GLY A 365 0.70 -46.76 12.17
CA GLY A 365 0.63 -47.67 11.03
C GLY A 365 0.37 -49.12 11.44
N ARG A 366 0.44 -50.02 10.46
CA ARG A 366 0.35 -51.48 10.63
C ARG A 366 -0.88 -51.96 11.40
N LEU A 367 -2.05 -51.44 11.02
CA LEU A 367 -3.31 -51.93 11.56
C LEU A 367 -3.46 -53.42 11.24
N THR A 368 -3.72 -54.22 12.28
CA THR A 368 -3.90 -55.66 12.18
C THR A 368 -5.08 -56.09 13.04
N LEU A 369 -5.96 -56.91 12.47
CA LEU A 369 -7.08 -57.50 13.17
C LEU A 369 -6.73 -58.93 13.58
N SER A 370 -7.03 -59.30 14.82
CA SER A 370 -6.74 -60.63 15.35
C SER A 370 -7.80 -61.10 16.35
N GLY A 371 -7.97 -62.42 16.48
CA GLY A 371 -9.00 -63.00 17.34
C GLY A 371 -10.41 -62.92 16.75
N SER A 372 -11.41 -63.28 17.56
CA SER A 372 -12.83 -63.26 17.21
C SER A 372 -13.71 -63.20 18.46
N GLY A 373 -14.98 -62.83 18.28
CA GLY A 373 -15.95 -62.66 19.37
C GLY A 373 -15.45 -61.64 20.39
N ASN A 374 -15.61 -61.98 21.68
CA ASN A 374 -15.15 -61.12 22.79
C ASN A 374 -13.61 -60.95 22.85
N ASN A 375 -12.85 -61.76 22.12
CA ASN A 375 -11.39 -61.68 22.05
C ASN A 375 -10.90 -60.99 20.76
N LEU A 376 -11.78 -60.32 20.00
CA LEU A 376 -11.38 -59.56 18.82
C LEU A 376 -10.54 -58.35 19.24
N LYS A 377 -9.36 -58.20 18.63
CA LYS A 377 -8.39 -57.15 18.93
C LYS A 377 -7.92 -56.46 17.67
N LEU A 378 -7.80 -55.14 17.74
CA LEU A 378 -7.11 -54.32 16.74
C LEU A 378 -5.76 -53.90 17.31
N SER A 379 -4.69 -54.19 16.58
CA SER A 379 -3.34 -53.74 16.94
C SER A 379 -2.82 -52.75 15.91
N LEU A 380 -2.09 -51.75 16.38
CA LEU A 380 -1.41 -50.75 15.56
C LEU A 380 -0.06 -50.38 16.18
N VAL A 381 0.82 -49.82 15.38
CA VAL A 381 2.19 -49.47 15.78
C VAL A 381 2.41 -47.99 15.56
N ASP A 382 2.98 -47.30 16.55
CA ASP A 382 3.61 -46.00 16.37
C ASP A 382 4.96 -46.19 15.71
N GLU A 383 5.02 -45.88 14.41
CA GLU A 383 6.21 -46.07 13.60
C GLU A 383 7.30 -45.05 13.95
N ALA A 384 6.93 -43.90 14.57
CA ALA A 384 7.89 -42.93 15.08
C ALA A 384 8.42 -43.28 16.48
N ASN A 385 7.82 -44.26 17.16
CA ASN A 385 8.22 -44.71 18.49
C ASN A 385 8.26 -43.56 19.53
N GLN A 386 7.22 -42.72 19.54
CA GLN A 386 7.08 -41.56 20.43
C GLN A 386 5.89 -41.68 21.40
N SER A 387 5.18 -42.82 21.43
CA SER A 387 4.00 -43.06 22.28
C SER A 387 4.19 -42.78 23.77
N ASN A 388 5.42 -42.89 24.28
CA ASN A 388 5.74 -42.61 25.68
C ASN A 388 5.77 -41.12 26.02
N LEU A 389 5.82 -40.23 25.02
CA LEU A 389 5.91 -38.79 25.23
C LEU A 389 4.56 -38.08 25.16
N MET A 390 3.52 -38.73 24.61
CA MET A 390 2.26 -38.07 24.29
C MET A 390 1.05 -38.87 24.74
N ALA A 391 -0.03 -38.17 25.07
CA ALA A 391 -1.33 -38.80 25.33
C ALA A 391 -1.96 -39.21 24.00
N THR A 392 -2.61 -40.38 23.94
CA THR A 392 -3.32 -40.87 22.75
C THR A 392 -4.72 -41.30 23.13
N LYS A 393 -5.73 -40.77 22.45
CA LYS A 393 -7.13 -41.19 22.56
C LYS A 393 -7.60 -41.78 21.24
N PHE A 394 -8.48 -42.77 21.32
CA PHE A 394 -9.00 -43.44 20.13
C PHE A 394 -10.51 -43.28 20.02
N ARG A 395 -10.99 -43.09 18.80
CA ARG A 395 -12.39 -43.16 18.42
C ARG A 395 -12.54 -44.16 17.28
N LEU A 396 -13.53 -45.04 17.38
CA LEU A 396 -13.76 -46.12 16.43
C LEU A 396 -15.07 -45.93 15.70
N ARG A 397 -15.10 -46.25 14.41
CA ARG A 397 -16.31 -46.55 13.65
C ARG A 397 -16.18 -47.96 13.07
N TYR A 398 -17.05 -48.85 13.52
CA TYR A 398 -17.04 -50.26 13.16
C TYR A 398 -18.22 -50.58 12.26
N ARG A 399 -17.94 -51.05 11.05
CA ARG A 399 -18.94 -51.43 10.07
C ARG A 399 -18.73 -52.86 9.60
N VAL A 400 -19.81 -53.55 9.28
CA VAL A 400 -19.79 -54.95 8.83
C VAL A 400 -20.39 -55.13 7.45
N THR A 401 -20.00 -56.22 6.79
CA THR A 401 -20.55 -56.70 5.53
C THR A 401 -20.60 -58.23 5.51
N ASN A 402 -21.46 -58.79 4.65
CA ASN A 402 -21.54 -60.23 4.42
C ASN A 402 -20.62 -60.69 3.26
N GLU A 403 -19.92 -59.76 2.61
CA GLU A 403 -18.96 -60.03 1.53
C GLU A 403 -17.53 -60.05 2.08
N ASP A 404 -16.58 -60.77 1.45
CA ASP A 404 -15.15 -60.71 1.85
C ASP A 404 -14.51 -59.42 1.31
N PRO A 405 -14.19 -58.44 2.19
CA PRO A 405 -13.79 -57.11 1.76
C PRO A 405 -12.34 -57.04 1.23
N ARG A 406 -11.59 -58.15 1.29
CA ARG A 406 -10.18 -58.21 0.86
C ARG A 406 -10.02 -58.39 -0.65
N PHE A 407 -10.99 -59.03 -1.32
CA PHE A 407 -10.89 -59.40 -2.74
C PHE A 407 -11.76 -58.53 -3.64
N ARG A 408 -12.88 -57.99 -3.13
CA ARG A 408 -13.73 -57.03 -3.84
C ARG A 408 -14.29 -55.99 -2.85
N PRO A 409 -14.37 -54.70 -3.21
CA PRO A 409 -15.04 -53.70 -2.40
C PRO A 409 -16.53 -54.09 -2.26
N PRO A 410 -17.03 -54.29 -1.03
CA PRO A 410 -18.42 -54.63 -0.82
C PRO A 410 -19.36 -53.55 -1.32
N SER A 411 -20.53 -53.95 -1.81
CA SER A 411 -21.55 -53.01 -2.28
C SER A 411 -22.10 -52.13 -1.15
N THR A 412 -22.15 -52.64 0.08
CA THR A 412 -22.63 -51.92 1.27
C THR A 412 -21.94 -52.41 2.54
N TYR A 413 -21.77 -51.48 3.47
CA TYR A 413 -21.38 -51.73 4.86
C TYR A 413 -22.48 -51.22 5.79
N THR A 414 -22.72 -51.93 6.90
CA THR A 414 -23.68 -51.49 7.93
C THR A 414 -22.93 -51.07 9.19
N LEU A 415 -23.18 -49.86 9.69
CA LEU A 415 -22.61 -49.37 10.95
C LEU A 415 -23.15 -50.18 12.14
N ARG A 416 -22.26 -50.64 13.01
CA ARG A 416 -22.62 -51.35 14.25
C ARG A 416 -22.14 -50.68 15.51
N TYR A 417 -21.08 -49.88 15.43
CA TYR A 417 -20.59 -49.10 16.56
C TYR A 417 -19.88 -47.84 16.10
N GLU A 418 -20.07 -46.75 16.85
CA GLU A 418 -19.38 -45.48 16.69
C GLU A 418 -19.23 -44.84 18.07
N GLY A 419 -18.00 -44.54 18.50
CA GLY A 419 -17.75 -43.98 19.83
C GLY A 419 -16.28 -43.87 20.18
N GLU A 420 -16.00 -43.14 21.27
CA GLU A 420 -14.69 -43.10 21.92
C GLU A 420 -14.38 -44.44 22.60
N ILE A 421 -13.11 -44.82 22.58
CA ILE A 421 -12.62 -46.04 23.21
C ILE A 421 -12.09 -45.68 24.59
N GLU A 422 -12.69 -46.25 25.62
CA GLU A 422 -12.25 -46.12 27.01
C GLU A 422 -10.80 -46.61 27.18
N ASP A 423 -9.99 -45.89 27.98
CA ASP A 423 -8.57 -46.20 28.21
C ASP A 423 -8.36 -47.63 28.72
N SER A 424 -9.32 -48.20 29.47
CA SER A 424 -9.26 -49.58 29.97
C SER A 424 -9.27 -50.64 28.87
N LEU A 425 -9.70 -50.29 27.65
CA LEU A 425 -9.72 -51.18 26.49
C LEU A 425 -8.46 -51.05 25.61
N VAL A 426 -7.54 -50.17 25.99
CA VAL A 426 -6.31 -49.87 25.25
C VAL A 426 -5.12 -50.31 26.08
N THR A 427 -4.37 -51.29 25.57
CA THR A 427 -3.08 -51.70 26.14
C THR A 427 -1.96 -51.10 25.32
N VAL A 428 -0.99 -50.47 25.98
CA VAL A 428 0.21 -49.91 25.34
C VAL A 428 1.44 -50.71 25.80
N ASN A 429 2.21 -51.23 24.83
CA ASN A 429 3.47 -51.90 25.09
C ASN A 429 4.55 -51.33 24.15
N GLY A 430 5.41 -50.46 24.68
CA GLY A 430 6.37 -49.70 23.88
C GLY A 430 5.65 -48.82 22.85
N ASN A 431 5.87 -49.09 21.57
CA ASN A 431 5.20 -48.40 20.47
C ASN A 431 3.98 -49.13 19.92
N GLN A 432 3.58 -50.26 20.50
CA GLN A 432 2.41 -51.01 20.05
C GLN A 432 1.19 -50.69 20.90
N PHE A 433 0.08 -50.41 20.24
CA PHE A 433 -1.24 -50.32 20.85
C PHE A 433 -2.04 -51.57 20.51
N THR A 434 -2.75 -52.10 21.49
CA THR A 434 -3.74 -53.18 21.33
C THR A 434 -5.06 -52.72 21.90
N ILE A 435 -6.09 -52.72 21.07
CA ILE A 435 -7.44 -52.27 21.37
C ILE A 435 -8.37 -53.49 21.40
N ASP A 436 -9.00 -53.74 22.54
CA ASP A 436 -9.91 -54.88 22.75
C ASP A 436 -11.32 -54.59 22.18
N ILE A 437 -11.43 -54.53 20.85
CA ILE A 437 -12.68 -54.22 20.13
C ILE A 437 -13.82 -55.19 20.49
N GLY A 438 -13.53 -56.46 20.75
CA GLY A 438 -14.53 -57.46 21.12
C GLY A 438 -15.27 -57.17 22.44
N GLN A 439 -14.76 -56.25 23.25
CA GLN A 439 -15.39 -55.81 24.52
C GLN A 439 -16.27 -54.56 24.35
N LEU A 440 -16.31 -53.97 23.15
CA LEU A 440 -17.22 -52.87 22.83
C LEU A 440 -18.66 -53.39 22.72
N PRO A 441 -19.69 -52.53 22.89
CA PRO A 441 -21.10 -52.91 22.79
C PRO A 441 -21.54 -53.16 21.33
N ILE A 442 -20.87 -54.10 20.65
CA ILE A 442 -21.16 -54.59 19.30
C ILE A 442 -21.94 -55.90 19.43
N PRO A 443 -23.01 -56.12 18.63
CA PRO A 443 -23.75 -57.38 18.69
C PRO A 443 -22.83 -58.59 18.44
N PRO A 444 -22.91 -59.68 19.23
CA PRO A 444 -21.98 -60.81 19.12
C PRO A 444 -21.87 -61.43 17.72
N LYS A 445 -22.99 -61.52 16.99
CA LYS A 445 -23.04 -62.00 15.60
C LYS A 445 -22.14 -61.22 14.64
N ASP A 446 -21.92 -59.93 14.91
CA ASP A 446 -21.12 -59.01 14.09
C ASP A 446 -19.62 -59.09 14.46
N LEU A 447 -19.24 -59.92 15.45
CA LEU A 447 -17.87 -60.22 15.88
C LEU A 447 -17.42 -61.65 15.54
N GLU A 448 -18.28 -62.44 14.91
CA GLU A 448 -18.02 -63.84 14.57
C GLU A 448 -17.00 -63.99 13.43
N SER A 449 -16.34 -65.15 13.40
CA SER A 449 -15.46 -65.52 12.29
C SER A 449 -16.21 -65.56 10.97
N GLY A 450 -15.62 -65.02 9.92
CA GLY A 450 -16.22 -64.94 8.58
C GLY A 450 -16.99 -63.65 8.32
N THR A 451 -17.16 -62.78 9.32
CA THR A 451 -17.74 -61.45 9.12
C THR A 451 -16.70 -60.52 8.49
N GLY A 452 -17.07 -59.86 7.39
CA GLY A 452 -16.26 -58.82 6.76
C GLY A 452 -16.42 -57.51 7.49
N VAL A 453 -15.32 -56.80 7.75
CA VAL A 453 -15.34 -55.56 8.55
C VAL A 453 -14.61 -54.42 7.85
N GLU A 454 -15.12 -53.20 8.06
CA GLU A 454 -14.40 -51.96 7.86
C GLU A 454 -14.32 -51.25 9.20
N ILE A 455 -13.09 -50.99 9.64
CA ILE A 455 -12.80 -50.31 10.88
C ILE A 455 -12.08 -49.01 10.54
N GLU A 456 -12.74 -47.90 10.85
CA GLU A 456 -12.15 -46.57 10.82
C GLU A 456 -11.76 -46.19 12.25
N LEU A 457 -10.47 -46.01 12.48
CA LEU A 457 -9.88 -45.61 13.75
C LEU A 457 -9.36 -44.18 13.61
N VAL A 458 -9.81 -43.28 14.47
CA VAL A 458 -9.27 -41.92 14.60
C VAL A 458 -8.48 -41.87 15.90
N ALA A 459 -7.20 -41.54 15.81
CA ALA A 459 -6.33 -41.34 16.95
C ALA A 459 -6.08 -39.84 17.13
N GLU A 460 -6.46 -39.30 18.29
CA GLU A 460 -6.11 -37.96 18.72
C GLU A 460 -4.88 -38.05 19.62
N ARG A 461 -3.81 -37.33 19.26
CA ARG A 461 -2.55 -37.35 20.00
C ARG A 461 -2.18 -35.96 20.47
N THR A 462 -1.87 -35.83 21.75
CA THR A 462 -1.63 -34.54 22.41
C THR A 462 -0.27 -34.51 23.11
N PHE A 463 0.53 -33.48 22.84
CA PHE A 463 1.84 -33.25 23.43
C PHE A 463 2.11 -31.75 23.66
N SER A 464 2.47 -31.39 24.89
CA SER A 464 2.80 -30.01 25.29
C SER A 464 1.77 -28.96 24.84
N GLY A 465 0.48 -29.29 24.94
CA GLY A 465 -0.63 -28.42 24.53
C GLY A 465 -0.94 -28.42 23.03
N ASN A 466 -0.14 -29.09 22.20
CA ASN A 466 -0.43 -29.31 20.79
C ASN A 466 -1.21 -30.62 20.59
N THR A 467 -2.07 -30.66 19.58
CA THR A 467 -2.89 -31.83 19.27
C THR A 467 -2.88 -32.08 17.76
N ALA A 468 -2.81 -33.35 17.37
CA ALA A 468 -3.00 -33.79 15.99
C ALA A 468 -3.89 -35.02 15.93
N GLU A 469 -4.63 -35.18 14.82
CA GLU A 469 -5.46 -36.34 14.56
C GLU A 469 -4.92 -37.15 13.39
N GLN A 470 -4.97 -38.47 13.51
CA GLN A 470 -4.70 -39.39 12.42
C GLN A 470 -5.85 -40.37 12.23
N LYS A 471 -6.31 -40.49 10.99
CA LYS A 471 -7.35 -41.45 10.59
C LYS A 471 -6.74 -42.65 9.87
N LEU A 472 -7.08 -43.84 10.35
CA LEU A 472 -6.63 -45.13 9.85
C LEU A 472 -7.85 -45.97 9.47
N ILE A 473 -7.78 -46.68 8.34
CA ILE A 473 -8.86 -47.55 7.89
C ILE A 473 -8.28 -48.93 7.59
N ILE A 474 -8.88 -49.97 8.17
CA ILE A 474 -8.61 -51.36 7.82
C ILE A 474 -9.89 -52.02 7.31
N ARG A 475 -9.73 -52.84 6.26
CA ARG A 475 -10.77 -53.73 5.74
C ARG A 475 -10.24 -55.15 5.80
N ASP A 476 -10.89 -56.02 6.55
CA ASP A 476 -10.43 -57.40 6.74
C ASP A 476 -11.63 -58.34 6.98
N LEU A 477 -11.34 -59.64 7.01
CA LEU A 477 -12.26 -60.68 7.41
C LEU A 477 -11.88 -61.15 8.82
N ILE A 478 -12.83 -61.20 9.76
CA ILE A 478 -12.57 -61.77 11.09
C ILE A 478 -12.23 -63.25 10.91
N ARG A 479 -11.06 -63.66 11.40
CA ARG A 479 -10.60 -65.05 11.29
C ARG A 479 -10.86 -65.79 12.60
N GLY A 480 -11.44 -66.97 12.52
CA GLY A 480 -11.50 -67.91 13.64
C GLY A 480 -10.12 -68.41 14.01
N ARG A 481 -9.96 -68.90 15.25
CA ARG A 481 -8.80 -69.74 15.59
C ARG A 481 -8.80 -70.95 14.65
N ASN A 482 -7.67 -71.20 13.99
CA ASN A 482 -7.35 -72.55 13.54
C ASN A 482 -7.20 -73.46 14.77
#